data_AF-A0A8J3I4X2-F1
#
_entry.id   AF-A0A8J3I4X2-F1
#
_cell.length_a   1.000
_cell.length_b   1.000
_cell.length_c   1.000
_cell.angle_alpha   90.00
_cell.angle_beta   90.00
_cell.angle_gamma   90.00
#
_symmetry.space_group_name_H-M   'P 1'
#
loop_
_entity.id
_entity.type
_entity.pdbx_description
1 polymer ?
#
loop_
_entity_poly.entity_id
_entity_poly.type
_entity_poly.pdbx_seq_one_letter_code
_entity_poly.pdbx_strand_id
1 'polypeptide(L)'
;MTDGAGIPLAQVIDEANRHDVKLLSATLDGVLIQRPEPDGERLEQLCLDAAYDSTPVYKERVARHYWPHVRSRGQERLEKEILPGYRARR
;
A
#
# COMPACT_ATOMS: atom_id res chain seq x y z
N MET A 1 -4.46 4.49 -6.60
CA MET A 1 -5.18 4.10 -5.36
C MET A 1 -6.66 4.18 -5.62
N THR A 2 -7.42 3.18 -5.20
CA THR A 2 -8.87 3.09 -5.44
C THR A 2 -9.64 2.82 -4.16
N ASP A 3 -10.91 3.18 -4.14
CA ASP A 3 -11.87 2.70 -3.16
C ASP A 3 -12.18 1.19 -3.34
N GLY A 4 -12.93 0.59 -2.42
CA GLY A 4 -13.42 -0.78 -2.50
C GLY A 4 -14.24 -1.10 -3.76
N ALA A 5 -14.87 -0.10 -4.39
CA ALA A 5 -15.54 -0.25 -5.69
C ALA A 5 -14.58 -0.17 -6.91
N GLY A 6 -13.28 0.01 -6.69
CA GLY A 6 -12.28 0.18 -7.77
C GLY A 6 -12.23 1.58 -8.37
N ILE A 7 -12.94 2.55 -7.78
CA ILE A 7 -12.94 3.95 -8.22
C ILE A 7 -11.65 4.64 -7.76
N PRO A 8 -10.88 5.30 -8.64
CA PRO A 8 -9.65 5.97 -8.24
C PRO A 8 -9.93 7.14 -7.28
N LEU A 9 -9.25 7.13 -6.13
CA LEU A 9 -9.33 8.20 -5.13
C LEU A 9 -8.33 9.33 -5.41
N ALA A 10 -7.24 9.00 -6.11
CA ALA A 10 -6.19 9.92 -6.53
C ALA A 10 -5.41 9.31 -7.71
N GLN A 11 -4.89 10.18 -8.57
CA GLN A 11 -3.97 9.81 -9.65
C GLN A 11 -2.83 10.83 -9.72
N VAL A 12 -1.60 10.33 -9.76
CA VAL A 12 -0.39 11.12 -9.97
C VAL A 12 0.36 10.48 -11.13
N ILE A 13 0.83 11.30 -12.05
CA ILE A 13 1.55 10.86 -13.25
C ILE A 13 2.96 11.41 -13.18
N ASP A 14 3.95 10.56 -13.47
CA ASP A 14 5.37 10.92 -13.52
C ASP A 14 6.03 10.25 -14.73
N GLU A 15 7.34 10.40 -14.87
CA GLU A 15 8.11 9.85 -15.98
C GLU A 15 8.06 8.31 -16.01
N ALA A 16 8.13 7.73 -17.21
CA ALA A 16 7.95 6.29 -17.42
C ALA A 16 8.96 5.39 -16.67
N ASN A 17 10.13 5.92 -16.29
CA ASN A 17 11.21 5.16 -15.61
C ASN A 17 11.42 5.62 -14.15
N ARG A 18 10.40 6.22 -13.53
CA ARG A 18 10.45 6.55 -12.09
C ARG A 18 9.87 5.40 -11.28
N HIS A 19 10.53 5.03 -10.19
CA HIS A 19 9.98 4.04 -9.28
C HIS A 19 8.74 4.59 -8.57
N ASP A 20 7.61 3.92 -8.72
CA ASP A 20 6.31 4.34 -8.18
C ASP A 20 6.28 4.56 -6.65
N VAL A 21 7.18 3.90 -5.90
CA VAL A 21 7.40 4.16 -4.46
C VAL A 21 7.60 5.65 -4.16
N LYS A 22 8.20 6.41 -5.08
CA LYS A 22 8.43 7.85 -4.94
C LYS A 22 7.14 8.67 -5.11
N LEU A 23 6.13 8.13 -5.76
CA LEU A 23 4.85 8.79 -6.04
C LEU A 23 3.83 8.54 -4.92
N LEU A 24 4.11 7.63 -3.98
CA LEU A 24 3.16 7.26 -2.93
C LEU A 24 2.72 8.48 -2.11
N SER A 25 3.66 9.30 -1.63
CA SER A 25 3.33 10.52 -0.85
C SER A 25 2.38 11.41 -1.63
N ALA A 26 2.78 11.82 -2.85
CA ALA A 26 1.97 12.67 -3.70
C ALA A 26 0.60 12.06 -4.02
N THR A 27 0.52 10.74 -4.18
CA THR A 27 -0.74 10.03 -4.40
C THR A 27 -1.65 10.07 -3.18
N LEU A 28 -1.09 9.93 -1.97
CA LEU A 28 -1.85 10.03 -0.72
C LEU A 28 -2.26 11.48 -0.42
N ASP A 29 -1.48 12.48 -0.87
CA ASP A 29 -1.82 13.90 -0.77
C ASP A 29 -2.88 14.32 -1.80
N GLY A 30 -2.92 13.66 -2.96
CA GLY A 30 -3.88 13.92 -4.03
C GLY A 30 -5.30 13.41 -3.78
N VAL A 31 -5.58 12.81 -2.62
CA VAL A 31 -6.91 12.31 -2.26
C VAL A 31 -7.83 13.50 -2.02
N LEU A 32 -8.79 13.68 -2.93
CA LEU A 32 -9.71 14.83 -2.89
C LEU A 32 -10.82 14.69 -1.85
N ILE A 33 -11.16 13.44 -1.50
CA ILE A 33 -12.20 13.15 -0.52
C ILE A 33 -11.57 13.23 0.87
N GLN A 34 -12.13 14.08 1.73
CA GLN A 34 -11.66 14.19 3.10
C GLN A 34 -11.72 12.83 3.79
N ARG A 35 -10.57 12.41 4.33
CA ARG A 35 -10.45 11.18 5.10
C ARG A 35 -11.17 11.35 6.44
N PRO A 36 -11.89 10.32 6.92
CA PRO A 36 -12.41 10.33 8.28
C PRO A 36 -11.23 10.48 9.25
N GLU A 37 -11.43 11.23 10.34
CA GLU A 37 -10.38 11.37 11.34
C GLU A 37 -10.07 9.99 11.95
N PRO A 38 -8.77 9.64 12.07
CA PRO A 38 -8.40 8.38 12.72
C PRO A 38 -8.75 8.47 14.19
N ASP A 39 -9.72 7.66 14.63
CA ASP A 39 -9.93 7.38 16.04
C ASP A 39 -9.06 6.16 16.42
N GLY A 40 -8.58 6.07 17.66
CA GLY A 40 -7.54 5.10 18.06
C GLY A 40 -7.86 3.63 17.72
N GLU A 41 -9.13 3.29 17.50
CA GLU A 41 -9.60 1.97 17.10
C GLU A 41 -9.80 1.80 15.58
N ARG A 42 -9.83 2.90 14.81
CA ARG A 42 -10.19 2.93 13.39
C ARG A 42 -9.11 3.62 12.55
N LEU A 43 -8.07 2.87 12.24
CA LEU A 43 -7.11 3.23 11.19
C LEU A 43 -7.68 2.87 9.82
N GLU A 44 -7.43 3.73 8.83
CA GLU A 44 -7.79 3.41 7.45
C GLU A 44 -6.86 2.32 6.88
N GLN A 45 -7.45 1.38 6.15
CA GLN A 45 -6.73 0.28 5.53
C GLN A 45 -6.09 0.73 4.22
N LEU A 46 -4.82 0.41 4.02
CA LEU A 46 -4.07 0.72 2.81
C LEU A 46 -3.48 -0.54 2.21
N CYS A 47 -4.06 -1.02 1.11
CA CYS A 47 -3.52 -2.13 0.33
C CYS A 47 -2.35 -1.65 -0.53
N LEU A 48 -1.18 -2.28 -0.38
CA LEU A 48 0.03 -1.96 -1.13
C LEU A 48 0.62 -3.23 -1.75
N ASP A 49 1.16 -3.08 -2.95
CA ASP A 49 1.94 -4.15 -3.59
C ASP A 49 3.27 -4.39 -2.86
N ALA A 50 3.85 -5.58 -3.04
CA ALA A 50 5.15 -5.95 -2.49
C ALA A 50 6.27 -4.97 -2.86
N ALA A 51 6.21 -4.29 -4.02
CA ALA A 51 7.18 -3.30 -4.43
C ALA A 51 7.23 -2.06 -3.50
N TYR A 52 6.21 -1.85 -2.67
CA TYR A 52 6.16 -0.76 -1.69
C TYR A 52 6.65 -1.19 -0.30
N ASP A 53 7.14 -2.41 -0.13
CA ASP A 53 7.72 -2.90 1.12
C ASP A 53 9.11 -2.26 1.37
N SER A 54 9.12 -0.98 1.74
CA SER A 54 10.33 -0.19 1.91
C SER A 54 10.23 0.80 3.08
N THR A 55 11.37 1.18 3.65
CA THR A 55 11.46 2.17 4.74
C THR A 55 10.77 3.51 4.44
N PRO A 56 10.89 4.15 3.26
CA PRO A 56 10.19 5.40 3.00
C PRO A 56 8.66 5.23 3.04
N VAL A 57 8.13 4.14 2.48
CA VAL A 57 6.71 3.82 2.53
C VAL A 57 6.24 3.59 3.96
N TYR A 58 7.05 2.89 4.78
CA TYR A 58 6.77 2.70 6.20
C TYR A 58 6.59 4.03 6.93
N LYS A 59 7.44 5.02 6.64
CA LYS A 59 7.34 6.34 7.28
C LYS A 59 6.06 7.07 6.87
N GLU A 60 5.74 7.07 5.58
CA GLU A 60 4.53 7.71 5.06
C GLU A 60 3.24 7.12 5.64
N ARG A 61 3.14 5.78 5.69
CA ARG A 61 1.94 5.13 6.24
C ARG A 61 1.74 5.42 7.73
N VAL A 62 2.83 5.46 8.52
CA VAL A 62 2.75 5.72 9.96
C VAL A 62 2.37 7.17 10.22
N ALA A 63 3.01 8.12 9.51
CA ALA A 63 2.70 9.53 9.63
C ALA A 63 1.22 9.82 9.29
N ARG A 64 0.66 9.09 8.32
CA ARG A 64 -0.71 9.28 7.82
C ARG A 64 -1.74 8.33 8.45
N HIS A 65 -1.36 7.57 9.48
CA HIS A 65 -2.25 6.71 10.27
C HIS A 65 -2.94 5.62 9.43
N TYR A 66 -2.20 5.02 8.50
CA TYR A 66 -2.69 3.89 7.69
C TYR A 66 -2.25 2.55 8.26
N TRP A 67 -3.18 1.59 8.25
CA TRP A 67 -2.88 0.18 8.45
C TRP A 67 -2.51 -0.50 7.13
N PRO A 68 -1.24 -0.90 6.92
CA PRO A 68 -0.84 -1.49 5.65
C PRO A 68 -1.29 -2.93 5.51
N HIS A 69 -1.75 -3.27 4.31
CA HIS A 69 -1.84 -4.64 3.82
C HIS A 69 -0.82 -4.81 2.71
N VAL A 70 0.39 -5.24 3.08
CA VAL A 70 1.47 -5.56 2.15
C VAL A 70 1.91 -7.00 2.36
N ARG A 71 2.01 -7.76 1.28
CA ARG A 71 2.60 -9.11 1.28
C ARG A 71 4.06 -8.97 0.84
N SER A 72 4.99 -9.08 1.79
CA SER A 72 6.42 -8.98 1.46
C SER A 72 6.92 -10.21 0.69
N ARG A 73 7.95 -10.01 -0.15
CA ARG A 73 8.64 -11.11 -0.84
C ARG A 73 9.24 -12.13 0.13
N GLY A 74 9.71 -11.67 1.29
CA GLY A 74 10.23 -12.57 2.33
C GLY A 74 9.15 -13.48 2.90
N GLN A 75 7.94 -12.94 3.09
CA GLN A 75 6.78 -13.70 3.56
C GLN A 75 6.34 -14.73 2.53
N GLU A 76 6.26 -14.36 1.24
CA GLU A 76 5.95 -15.33 0.17
C GLU A 76 6.99 -16.46 0.11
N ARG A 77 8.27 -16.14 0.33
CA ARG A 77 9.35 -17.13 0.33
C ARG A 77 9.22 -18.10 1.50
N LEU A 78 9.00 -17.59 2.71
CA LEU A 78 8.73 -18.39 3.90
C LEU A 78 7.51 -19.29 3.70
N GLU A 79 6.41 -18.75 3.15
CA GLU A 79 5.20 -19.52 2.85
C GLU A 79 5.50 -20.69 1.89
N LYS A 80 6.31 -20.47 0.85
CA LYS A 80 6.77 -21.54 -0.06
C LYS A 80 7.61 -22.61 0.64
N GLU A 81 8.41 -22.21 1.63
CA GLU A 81 9.29 -23.12 2.37
C GLU A 81 8.53 -23.95 3.41
N ILE A 82 7.54 -23.36 4.10
CA ILE A 82 6.87 -23.98 5.25
C ILE A 82 5.51 -24.63 4.93
N LEU A 83 4.81 -24.19 3.88
CA LEU A 83 3.47 -24.71 3.53
C LEU A 83 3.59 -25.76 2.41
N PRO A 84 3.42 -27.06 2.70
CA PRO A 84 3.46 -28.09 1.68
C PRO A 84 2.34 -27.88 0.66
N GLY A 85 2.70 -27.84 -0.62
CA GLY A 85 1.75 -27.60 -1.71
C GLY A 85 1.39 -26.12 -1.97
N TYR A 86 2.11 -25.17 -1.36
CA TYR A 86 1.86 -23.75 -1.58
C TYR A 86 1.97 -23.36 -3.06
N ARG A 87 0.91 -22.69 -3.55
CA ARG A 87 0.86 -22.04 -4.86
C ARG A 87 0.34 -20.63 -4.69
N ALA A 88 1.07 -19.65 -5.23
CA ALA A 88 0.58 -18.28 -5.30
C ALA A 88 -0.72 -18.27 -6.11
N ARG A 89 -1.80 -17.73 -5.54
CA ARG A 89 -3.04 -17.46 -6.25
C ARG A 89 -2.83 -16.15 -7.00
N ARG A 90 -2.68 -16.23 -8.32
CA ARG A 90 -2.48 -15.10 -9.23
C ARG A 90 -3.61 -15.12 -10.25
#